data_AF-A0A7S2XMK5-F1
#
_entry.id   AF-A0A7S2XMK5-F1
#
_cell.length_a   1.000
_cell.length_b   1.000
_cell.length_c   1.000
_cell.angle_alpha   90.00
_cell.angle_beta   90.00
_cell.angle_gamma   90.00
#
_symmetry.space_group_name_H-M   'P 1'
#
loop_
_entity.id
_entity.type
_entity.pdbx_description
1 polymer ?
#
loop_
_entity_poly.entity_id
_entity_poly.type
_entity_poly.pdbx_seq_one_letter_code
_entity_poly.pdbx_strand_id
1 'polypeptide(L)'
;MKHTTPSALFVILCMGSLPFASCSSLLRRSVSFVSTRTFGSRRATNRSFQSSSSFLQSSVQFTPPDPADLQRWEQMYEQGGKEDDIGSVNMKEGARSEVKVVTFDLDNTLWKTSEVISSANDALAIFLDECNATTPVRVEKIMGELFQQNKARYCPDLIHQDVNATTAAKSPVLLTQLRKDAIQEVMVRHNDYELQEATDFAAKAFHVWTQARHDAIPSHFASSVLSCLEGIRKLQRLDGQSVLIGAITDGNSDPRRVK
;
A
#
# COMPACT_ATOMS: atom_id res chain seq x y z
N MET A 1 11.59 -41.74 -5.70
CA MET A 1 12.48 -40.76 -5.03
C MET A 1 11.94 -39.37 -5.31
N LYS A 2 11.48 -38.65 -4.28
CA LYS A 2 10.95 -37.28 -4.42
C LYS A 2 12.13 -36.32 -4.29
N HIS A 3 12.44 -35.58 -5.36
CA HIS A 3 13.42 -34.50 -5.31
C HIS A 3 12.85 -33.35 -4.49
N THR A 4 13.30 -33.21 -3.24
CA THR A 4 13.14 -31.99 -2.46
C THR A 4 14.12 -30.95 -2.97
N THR A 5 13.60 -29.92 -3.65
CA THR A 5 14.37 -28.71 -3.98
C THR A 5 14.74 -27.96 -2.70
N PRO A 6 16.00 -27.53 -2.51
CA PRO A 6 16.39 -26.75 -1.34
C PRO A 6 15.72 -25.37 -1.38
N SER A 7 14.96 -25.05 -0.32
CA SER A 7 14.38 -23.73 -0.10
C SER A 7 15.48 -22.68 0.00
N ALA A 8 15.41 -21.65 -0.86
CA ALA A 8 16.33 -20.53 -0.82
C ALA A 8 16.06 -19.64 0.40
N LEU A 9 17.12 -19.29 1.14
CA LEU A 9 17.05 -18.30 2.21
C LEU A 9 17.12 -16.90 1.57
N PHE A 10 15.98 -16.29 1.29
CA PHE A 10 15.91 -14.87 0.91
C PHE A 10 15.92 -14.02 2.19
N VAL A 11 16.93 -13.16 2.33
CA VAL A 11 16.90 -12.09 3.35
C VAL A 11 16.17 -10.91 2.72
N ILE A 12 14.93 -10.70 3.14
CA ILE A 12 14.11 -9.56 2.74
C ILE A 12 14.13 -8.57 3.89
N LEU A 13 14.72 -7.39 3.66
CA LEU A 13 14.62 -6.27 4.58
C LEU A 13 13.48 -5.38 4.07
N CYS A 14 12.26 -5.61 4.57
CA CYS A 14 11.17 -4.65 4.41
C CYS A 14 11.38 -3.53 5.44
N MET A 15 11.73 -2.33 4.98
CA MET A 15 11.76 -1.12 5.80
C MET A 15 10.34 -0.58 5.97
N GLY A 16 9.49 -1.34 6.68
CA GLY A 16 8.11 -0.95 6.99
C GLY A 16 7.89 -0.88 8.50
N SER A 17 7.32 0.22 8.97
CA SER A 17 7.04 0.51 10.39
C SER A 17 6.38 -0.66 11.11
N LEU A 18 7.01 -1.07 12.23
CA LEU A 18 6.55 -2.14 13.11
C LEU A 18 5.12 -1.87 13.61
N PRO A 19 4.21 -2.87 13.61
CA PRO A 19 2.92 -2.73 14.26
C PRO A 19 3.08 -2.73 15.78
N PHE A 20 2.46 -1.75 16.44
CA PHE A 20 2.29 -1.68 17.89
C PHE A 20 1.41 -2.85 18.34
N ALA A 21 1.98 -3.80 19.09
CA ALA A 21 1.23 -4.90 19.67
C ALA A 21 0.36 -4.38 20.84
N SER A 22 -0.97 -4.41 20.67
CA SER A 22 -1.91 -4.18 21.77
C SER A 22 -1.95 -5.40 22.67
N CYS A 23 -1.37 -5.27 23.87
CA CYS A 23 -1.37 -6.29 24.90
C CYS A 23 -2.72 -6.31 25.61
N SER A 24 -3.52 -7.34 25.37
CA SER A 24 -4.74 -7.63 26.14
C SER A 24 -4.43 -8.70 27.19
N SER A 25 -4.50 -8.37 28.48
CA SER A 25 -4.94 -9.32 29.51
C SER A 25 -5.41 -8.64 30.80
N LEU A 26 -6.68 -8.94 31.14
CA LEU A 26 -7.21 -9.35 32.44
C LEU A 26 -6.86 -8.57 33.71
N LEU A 27 -7.88 -8.08 34.44
CA LEU A 27 -8.18 -8.46 35.84
C LEU A 27 -9.49 -7.87 36.42
N ARG A 28 -10.34 -8.79 36.90
CA ARG A 28 -11.22 -8.78 38.11
C ARG A 28 -12.47 -7.87 38.24
N ARG A 29 -13.62 -8.52 38.06
CA ARG A 29 -14.69 -8.88 39.05
C ARG A 29 -15.10 -7.93 40.20
N SER A 30 -16.43 -7.78 40.28
CA SER A 30 -17.32 -7.63 41.46
C SER A 30 -17.55 -6.18 41.97
N VAL A 31 -18.71 -5.71 42.46
CA VAL A 31 -19.93 -6.27 43.08
C VAL A 31 -21.10 -5.29 42.84
N SER A 32 -22.33 -5.80 42.81
CA SER A 32 -23.61 -5.08 42.76
C SER A 32 -23.88 -4.17 43.97
N PHE A 33 -24.56 -3.04 43.77
CA PHE A 33 -25.39 -2.44 44.82
C PHE A 33 -26.69 -1.87 44.25
N VAL A 34 -27.80 -2.41 44.73
CA VAL A 34 -29.16 -1.90 44.56
C VAL A 34 -29.39 -0.85 45.65
N SER A 35 -29.88 0.33 45.29
CA SER A 35 -30.56 1.21 46.24
C SER A 35 -31.63 2.05 45.55
N THR A 36 -32.88 1.66 45.79
CA THR A 36 -34.08 2.45 45.52
C THR A 36 -34.17 3.64 46.47
N ARG A 37 -34.49 4.83 45.97
CA ARG A 37 -35.31 5.81 46.70
C ARG A 37 -35.95 6.85 45.77
N THR A 38 -37.11 7.26 46.24
CA THR A 38 -38.25 7.96 45.62
C THR A 38 -38.16 9.49 45.67
N PHE A 39 -38.94 10.10 44.76
CA PHE A 39 -39.67 11.39 44.85
C PHE A 39 -38.89 12.71 44.99
N GLY A 40 -39.18 13.64 44.07
CA GLY A 40 -38.79 15.04 44.19
C GLY A 40 -39.16 15.90 42.97
N SER A 41 -40.44 16.24 42.86
CA SER A 41 -40.97 17.27 41.95
C SER A 41 -40.26 18.62 42.14
N ARG A 42 -39.67 19.20 41.08
CA ARG A 42 -39.38 20.65 40.99
C ARG A 42 -39.44 21.18 39.56
N ARG A 43 -40.44 22.07 39.37
CA ARG A 43 -40.53 23.29 38.55
C ARG A 43 -39.63 23.44 37.32
N ALA A 44 -40.32 23.58 36.20
CA ALA A 44 -39.86 24.25 34.99
C ALA A 44 -39.35 25.68 35.26
N THR A 45 -38.18 25.98 34.71
CA THR A 45 -37.76 27.35 34.39
C THR A 45 -37.15 27.33 33.00
N ASN A 46 -37.85 27.96 32.06
CA ASN A 46 -37.34 28.30 30.72
C ASN A 46 -36.06 29.14 30.87
N ARG A 47 -34.94 28.63 30.38
CA ARG A 47 -33.79 29.44 29.97
C ARG A 47 -33.60 29.24 28.48
N SER A 48 -34.02 30.24 27.71
CA SER A 48 -33.63 30.42 26.32
C SER A 48 -32.12 30.66 26.27
N PHE A 49 -31.37 29.64 25.86
CA PHE A 49 -30.00 29.80 25.42
C PHE A 49 -30.03 30.26 23.95
N GLN A 50 -29.84 31.56 23.72
CA GLN A 50 -29.45 32.05 22.40
C GLN A 50 -28.01 31.60 22.17
N SER A 51 -27.83 30.53 21.41
CA SER A 51 -26.53 30.10 20.92
C SER A 51 -26.23 30.90 19.66
N SER A 52 -25.34 31.88 19.78
CA SER A 52 -24.75 32.60 18.66
C SER A 52 -23.72 31.71 17.98
N SER A 53 -24.17 30.81 17.12
CA SER A 53 -23.32 30.04 16.23
C SER A 53 -23.00 30.86 14.98
N SER A 54 -22.06 31.80 15.08
CA SER A 54 -21.33 32.29 13.91
C SER A 54 -20.26 31.26 13.54
N PHE A 55 -20.72 30.17 12.92
CA PHE A 55 -19.85 29.19 12.27
C PHE A 55 -19.38 29.82 10.97
N LEU A 56 -18.11 30.23 10.92
CA LEU A 56 -17.45 30.67 9.70
C LEU A 56 -17.44 29.50 8.73
N GLN A 57 -18.34 29.59 7.75
CA GLN A 57 -18.40 28.73 6.58
C GLN A 57 -17.19 29.10 5.71
N SER A 58 -16.03 28.52 6.01
CA SER A 58 -14.88 28.54 5.11
C SER A 58 -15.23 27.70 3.89
N SER A 59 -15.73 28.37 2.85
CA SER A 59 -15.81 27.83 1.50
C SER A 59 -14.39 27.57 1.00
N VAL A 60 -13.88 26.36 1.27
CA VAL A 60 -12.68 25.87 0.60
C VAL A 60 -13.07 25.73 -0.87
N GLN A 61 -12.64 26.70 -1.68
CA GLN A 61 -12.81 26.62 -3.12
C GLN A 61 -12.04 25.39 -3.61
N PHE A 62 -12.79 24.38 -4.02
CA PHE A 62 -12.26 23.18 -4.65
C PHE A 62 -11.69 23.58 -6.01
N THR A 63 -10.39 23.79 -6.09
CA THR A 63 -9.69 23.83 -7.37
C THR A 63 -9.59 22.39 -7.87
N PRO A 64 -10.19 22.04 -9.03
CA PRO A 64 -9.98 20.72 -9.60
C PRO A 64 -8.48 20.47 -9.78
N PRO A 65 -8.01 19.22 -9.56
CA PRO A 65 -6.60 18.90 -9.70
C PRO A 65 -6.10 19.21 -11.10
N ASP A 66 -4.90 19.77 -11.18
CA ASP A 66 -4.25 20.13 -12.44
C ASP A 66 -4.14 18.88 -13.35
N PRO A 67 -4.68 18.90 -14.58
CA PRO A 67 -4.50 17.82 -15.55
C PRO A 67 -3.04 17.41 -15.75
N ALA A 68 -2.09 18.33 -15.55
CA ALA A 68 -0.66 18.07 -15.65
C ALA A 68 -0.15 17.11 -14.55
N ASP A 69 -0.76 17.13 -13.35
CA ASP A 69 -0.37 16.22 -12.27
C ASP A 69 -0.84 14.79 -12.56
N LEU A 70 -1.98 14.61 -13.22
CA LEU A 70 -2.46 13.29 -13.67
C LEU A 70 -1.54 12.68 -14.75
N GLN A 71 -1.16 13.48 -15.75
CA GLN A 71 -0.19 13.06 -16.77
C GLN A 71 1.19 12.77 -16.19
N ARG A 72 1.60 13.48 -15.14
CA ARG A 72 2.88 13.24 -14.48
C ARG A 72 2.94 11.87 -13.81
N TRP A 73 1.84 11.40 -13.22
CA TRP A 73 1.77 10.04 -12.69
C TRP A 73 1.94 9.02 -13.82
N GLU A 74 1.23 9.20 -14.93
CA GLU A 74 1.31 8.33 -16.12
C GLU A 74 2.74 8.30 -16.71
N GLN A 75 3.38 9.45 -16.88
CA GLN A 75 4.76 9.57 -17.38
C GLN A 75 5.82 8.98 -16.44
N MET A 76 5.60 9.04 -15.12
CA MET A 76 6.51 8.41 -14.15
C MET A 76 6.54 6.89 -14.32
N TYR A 77 5.45 6.29 -14.79
CA TYR A 77 5.36 4.86 -15.07
C TYR A 77 5.92 4.47 -16.44
N GLU A 78 5.93 5.38 -17.43
CA GLU A 78 6.38 5.09 -18.80
C GLU A 78 7.91 5.21 -19.01
N GLN A 79 8.63 5.99 -18.20
CA GLN A 79 10.05 6.28 -18.44
C GLN A 79 11.04 5.11 -18.19
N GLY A 80 10.59 3.96 -17.69
CA GLY A 80 11.44 2.79 -17.42
C GLY A 80 11.78 1.90 -18.63
N GLY A 81 11.35 2.25 -19.85
CA GLY A 81 11.29 1.32 -20.99
C GLY A 81 12.32 1.48 -22.11
N LYS A 82 13.49 2.10 -21.91
CA LYS A 82 14.52 2.11 -22.97
C LYS A 82 15.28 0.78 -22.97
N GLU A 83 14.95 -0.07 -23.94
CA GLU A 83 15.65 -1.32 -24.23
C GLU A 83 17.02 -1.02 -24.84
N ASP A 84 18.05 -1.01 -24.01
CA ASP A 84 19.44 -1.11 -24.49
C ASP A 84 19.75 -2.59 -24.75
N ASP A 85 20.36 -2.87 -25.91
CA ASP A 85 20.73 -4.20 -26.39
C ASP A 85 21.87 -4.78 -25.51
N ILE A 86 21.51 -5.51 -24.45
CA ILE A 86 22.46 -6.12 -23.51
C ILE A 86 23.05 -7.37 -24.17
N GLY A 87 24.26 -7.21 -24.74
CA GLY A 87 25.05 -8.29 -25.29
C GLY A 87 25.21 -9.49 -24.36
N SER A 88 25.14 -10.69 -24.94
CA SER A 88 25.26 -11.99 -24.28
C SER A 88 26.50 -12.06 -23.37
N VAL A 89 26.30 -11.93 -22.05
CA VAL A 89 27.37 -12.04 -21.05
C VAL A 89 27.79 -13.50 -20.92
N ASN A 90 28.90 -13.86 -21.55
CA ASN A 90 29.46 -15.20 -21.49
C ASN A 90 30.22 -15.37 -20.15
N MET A 91 29.51 -15.67 -19.06
CA MET A 91 30.13 -15.94 -17.76
C MET A 91 30.89 -17.26 -17.81
N LYS A 92 32.22 -17.20 -17.72
CA LYS A 92 33.07 -18.39 -17.61
C LYS A 92 32.71 -19.17 -16.34
N GLU A 93 32.33 -20.44 -16.50
CA GLU A 93 32.16 -21.37 -15.39
C GLU A 93 33.43 -21.40 -14.51
N GLY A 94 33.25 -21.23 -13.20
CA GLY A 94 34.35 -21.21 -12.23
C GLY A 94 34.94 -19.83 -11.92
N ALA A 95 34.37 -18.74 -12.43
CA ALA A 95 34.74 -17.39 -12.01
C ALA A 95 34.48 -17.21 -10.51
N ARG A 96 35.56 -16.99 -9.75
CA ARG A 96 35.47 -16.69 -8.31
C ARG A 96 35.29 -15.19 -8.11
N SER A 97 34.35 -14.80 -7.27
CA SER A 97 34.03 -13.40 -6.98
C SER A 97 34.45 -13.00 -5.56
N GLU A 98 34.89 -11.76 -5.37
CA GLU A 98 35.02 -11.15 -4.04
C GLU A 98 33.68 -10.64 -3.50
N VAL A 99 32.68 -10.51 -4.38
CA VAL A 99 31.34 -10.01 -4.04
C VAL A 99 30.63 -11.01 -3.14
N LYS A 100 30.15 -10.53 -1.99
CA LYS A 100 29.47 -11.36 -0.99
C LYS A 100 27.95 -11.32 -1.11
N VAL A 101 27.43 -10.15 -1.44
CA VAL A 101 25.98 -9.86 -1.45
C VAL A 101 25.66 -9.02 -2.68
N VAL A 102 24.57 -9.36 -3.34
CA VAL A 102 23.93 -8.54 -4.37
C VAL A 102 22.50 -8.28 -3.93
N THR A 103 22.13 -7.01 -3.85
CA THR A 103 20.77 -6.59 -3.51
C THR A 103 20.12 -5.93 -4.71
N PHE A 104 18.84 -6.25 -4.94
CA PHE A 104 18.05 -5.65 -6.00
C PHE A 104 16.92 -4.83 -5.40
N ASP A 105 16.63 -3.69 -6.02
CA ASP A 105 15.26 -3.18 -5.99
C ASP A 105 14.35 -4.10 -6.80
N LEU A 106 13.05 -4.01 -6.57
CA LEU A 106 12.06 -4.90 -7.17
C LEU A 106 11.33 -4.21 -8.32
N ASP A 107 10.58 -3.17 -8.00
CA ASP A 107 9.69 -2.47 -8.92
C ASP A 107 10.51 -1.72 -9.98
N ASN A 108 10.16 -1.86 -11.27
CA ASN A 108 10.90 -1.32 -12.43
C ASN A 108 12.36 -1.79 -12.57
N THR A 109 12.82 -2.72 -11.73
CA THR A 109 14.13 -3.37 -11.87
C THR A 109 13.96 -4.80 -12.35
N LEU A 110 13.16 -5.60 -11.65
CA LEU A 110 12.94 -7.01 -11.99
C LEU A 110 11.71 -7.21 -12.89
N TRP A 111 10.72 -6.34 -12.81
CA TRP A 111 9.49 -6.38 -13.61
C TRP A 111 9.01 -4.97 -13.97
N LYS A 112 8.15 -4.88 -14.99
CA LYS A 112 7.50 -3.62 -15.38
C LYS A 112 6.34 -3.32 -14.41
N THR A 113 6.52 -2.33 -13.54
CA THR A 113 5.54 -2.02 -12.48
C THR A 113 4.22 -1.53 -13.06
N SER A 114 4.24 -0.76 -14.15
CA SER A 114 3.04 -0.24 -14.82
C SER A 114 2.06 -1.36 -15.19
N GLU A 115 2.56 -2.41 -15.85
CA GLU A 115 1.76 -3.54 -16.32
C GLU A 115 1.18 -4.37 -15.16
N VAL A 116 2.01 -4.62 -14.14
CA VAL A 116 1.62 -5.35 -12.94
C VAL A 116 0.54 -4.60 -12.16
N ILE A 117 0.69 -3.29 -12.00
CA ILE A 117 -0.29 -2.45 -11.32
C ILE A 117 -1.57 -2.31 -12.15
N SER A 118 -1.48 -2.21 -13.48
CA SER A 118 -2.65 -2.21 -14.37
C SER A 118 -3.47 -3.49 -14.20
N SER A 119 -2.81 -4.65 -14.28
CA SER A 119 -3.46 -5.96 -14.09
C SER A 119 -4.15 -6.08 -12.73
N ALA A 120 -3.51 -5.57 -11.67
CA ALA A 120 -4.10 -5.55 -10.33
C ALA A 120 -5.32 -4.62 -10.24
N ASN A 121 -5.25 -3.44 -10.86
CA ASN A 121 -6.36 -2.48 -10.88
C ASN A 121 -7.55 -3.05 -11.67
N ASP A 122 -7.30 -3.76 -12.76
CA ASP A 122 -8.35 -4.40 -13.56
C ASP A 122 -9.03 -5.53 -12.79
N ALA A 123 -8.27 -6.36 -12.07
CA ALA A 123 -8.82 -7.38 -11.18
C ALA A 123 -9.66 -6.78 -10.04
N LEU A 124 -9.25 -5.64 -9.49
CA LEU A 124 -10.06 -4.91 -8.51
C LEU A 124 -11.36 -4.38 -9.13
N ALA A 125 -11.31 -3.82 -10.34
CA ALA A 125 -12.50 -3.34 -11.03
C ALA A 125 -13.50 -4.48 -11.30
N ILE A 126 -13.00 -5.64 -11.77
CA ILE A 126 -13.82 -6.85 -11.96
C ILE A 126 -14.46 -7.30 -10.64
N PHE A 127 -13.68 -7.37 -9.56
CA PHE A 127 -14.21 -7.77 -8.25
C PHE A 127 -15.30 -6.83 -7.74
N LEU A 128 -15.15 -5.52 -7.95
CA LEU A 128 -16.17 -4.53 -7.57
C LEU A 128 -17.45 -4.71 -8.41
N ASP A 129 -17.31 -4.95 -9.71
CA ASP A 129 -18.44 -5.21 -10.62
C ASP A 129 -19.19 -6.50 -10.25
N GLU A 130 -18.47 -7.60 -9.98
CA GLU A 130 -19.06 -8.87 -9.53
C GLU A 130 -19.83 -8.73 -8.20
N CYS A 131 -19.41 -7.78 -7.35
CA CYS A 131 -20.10 -7.43 -6.11
C CYS A 131 -21.27 -6.46 -6.32
N ASN A 132 -21.59 -6.10 -7.57
CA ASN A 132 -22.56 -5.07 -7.96
C ASN A 132 -22.28 -3.70 -7.34
N ALA A 133 -21.00 -3.37 -7.10
CA ALA A 133 -20.63 -2.09 -6.54
C ALA A 133 -20.60 -1.00 -7.62
N THR A 134 -21.31 0.10 -7.39
CA THR A 134 -21.28 1.29 -8.23
C THR A 134 -19.98 2.06 -7.99
N THR A 135 -19.13 2.11 -9.02
CA THR A 135 -17.85 2.83 -9.03
C THR A 135 -17.87 3.93 -10.10
N PRO A 136 -18.35 5.16 -9.79
CA PRO A 136 -18.48 6.21 -10.81
C PRO A 136 -17.15 6.69 -11.37
N VAL A 137 -16.07 6.53 -10.60
CA VAL A 137 -14.69 6.79 -11.01
C VAL A 137 -13.80 5.66 -10.52
N ARG A 138 -12.66 5.46 -11.20
CA ARG A 138 -11.66 4.47 -10.80
C ARG A 138 -11.11 4.78 -9.41
N VAL A 139 -10.81 3.73 -8.63
CA VAL A 139 -10.27 3.83 -7.26
C VAL A 139 -8.98 4.65 -7.23
N GLU A 140 -8.11 4.55 -8.24
CA GLU A 140 -6.85 5.30 -8.29
C GLU A 140 -7.06 6.82 -8.34
N LYS A 141 -8.15 7.26 -8.97
CA LYS A 141 -8.51 8.68 -9.03
C LYS A 141 -8.92 9.18 -7.64
N ILE A 142 -9.73 8.41 -6.92
CA ILE A 142 -10.14 8.72 -5.55
C ILE A 142 -8.93 8.72 -4.61
N MET A 143 -7.97 7.81 -4.79
CA MET A 143 -6.71 7.84 -4.03
C MET A 143 -5.98 9.19 -4.22
N GLY A 144 -5.91 9.70 -5.45
CA GLY A 144 -5.32 11.01 -5.73
C GLY A 144 -6.04 12.14 -4.98
N GLU A 145 -7.38 12.14 -5.04
CA GLU A 145 -8.21 13.14 -4.37
C GLU A 145 -8.05 13.09 -2.83
N LEU A 146 -8.13 11.90 -2.23
CA LEU A 146 -7.95 11.70 -0.79
C LEU A 146 -6.56 12.13 -0.32
N PHE A 147 -5.52 11.84 -1.11
CA PHE A 147 -4.16 12.26 -0.80
C PHE A 147 -4.03 13.78 -0.79
N GLN A 148 -4.60 14.47 -1.79
CA GLN A 148 -4.55 15.95 -1.82
C GLN A 148 -5.36 16.59 -0.69
N GLN A 149 -6.50 16.00 -0.33
CA GLN A 149 -7.33 16.49 0.78
C GLN A 149 -6.64 16.38 2.14
N ASN A 150 -5.82 15.34 2.34
CA ASN A 150 -5.14 15.11 3.62
C ASN A 150 -3.79 14.40 3.46
N LYS A 151 -2.77 15.13 2.98
CA LYS A 151 -1.42 14.60 2.80
C LYS A 151 -0.81 14.07 4.11
N ALA A 152 -1.06 14.74 5.24
CA ALA A 152 -0.50 14.37 6.54
C ALA A 152 -0.94 12.98 7.02
N ARG A 153 -2.16 12.54 6.66
CA ARG A 153 -2.65 11.19 6.98
C ARG A 153 -1.82 10.09 6.30
N TYR A 154 -1.30 10.35 5.11
CA TYR A 154 -0.61 9.34 4.30
C TYR A 154 0.91 9.54 4.24
N CYS A 155 1.42 10.63 4.81
CA CYS A 155 2.83 10.94 4.97
C CYS A 155 3.10 11.38 6.42
N PRO A 156 3.30 10.42 7.36
CA PRO A 156 3.46 10.72 8.78
C PRO A 156 4.59 11.71 9.09
N ASP A 157 5.66 11.72 8.28
CA ASP A 157 6.80 12.62 8.45
C ASP A 157 6.42 14.10 8.32
N LEU A 158 5.30 14.42 7.66
CA LEU A 158 4.80 15.79 7.55
C LEU A 158 4.24 16.33 8.87
N ILE A 159 3.86 15.46 9.82
CA ILE A 159 3.27 15.88 11.10
C ILE A 159 4.31 16.62 11.96
N HIS A 160 5.59 16.32 11.76
CA HIS A 160 6.70 16.92 12.49
C HIS A 160 7.41 18.06 11.74
N GLN A 161 6.96 18.37 10.52
CA GLN A 161 7.55 19.44 9.71
C GLN A 161 6.69 20.70 9.78
N ASP A 162 7.33 21.87 9.68
CA ASP A 162 6.67 23.17 9.71
C ASP A 162 5.49 23.24 8.74
N VAL A 163 4.46 24.04 9.06
CA VAL A 163 3.19 24.13 8.31
C VAL A 163 3.40 24.40 6.80
N ASN A 164 4.52 25.04 6.42
CA ASN A 164 4.91 25.29 5.03
C ASN A 164 5.44 24.04 4.28
N ALA A 165 5.74 22.93 4.96
CA ALA A 165 6.22 21.67 4.39
C ALA A 165 5.08 20.72 3.99
N THR A 166 3.85 20.95 4.45
CA THR A 166 2.69 20.10 4.08
C THR A 166 2.38 20.13 2.58
N THR A 167 2.76 21.20 1.86
CA THR A 167 2.66 21.28 0.40
C THR A 167 3.76 20.47 -0.32
N ALA A 168 4.86 20.12 0.38
CA ALA A 168 6.04 19.54 -0.23
C ALA A 168 5.93 18.04 -0.55
N ALA A 169 5.03 17.31 0.12
CA ALA A 169 4.86 15.89 -0.17
C ALA A 169 4.28 15.69 -1.57
N LYS A 170 5.10 15.07 -2.43
CA LYS A 170 4.76 14.74 -3.82
C LYS A 170 4.04 13.40 -3.94
N SER A 171 4.27 12.49 -2.99
CA SER A 171 3.72 11.13 -3.01
C SER A 171 3.38 10.64 -1.60
N PRO A 172 2.37 9.76 -1.47
CA PRO A 172 2.03 9.11 -0.21
C PRO A 172 3.07 8.05 0.17
N VAL A 173 3.39 7.96 1.46
CA VAL A 173 4.19 6.85 2.03
C VAL A 173 3.29 5.67 2.34
N LEU A 174 2.10 5.91 2.88
CA LEU A 174 1.14 4.88 3.30
C LEU A 174 0.18 4.47 2.16
N LEU A 175 0.72 4.02 1.02
CA LEU A 175 -0.05 3.64 -0.16
C LEU A 175 -1.11 2.57 0.09
N THR A 176 -0.79 1.58 0.94
CA THR A 176 -1.74 0.51 1.29
C THR A 176 -2.95 1.07 2.03
N GLN A 177 -2.74 1.99 2.98
CA GLN A 177 -3.84 2.61 3.71
C GLN A 177 -4.67 3.51 2.77
N LEU A 178 -4.00 4.31 1.95
CA LEU A 178 -4.66 5.18 0.98
C LEU A 178 -5.59 4.43 0.03
N ARG A 179 -5.15 3.27 -0.49
CA ARG A 179 -5.99 2.45 -1.38
C ARG A 179 -7.19 1.87 -0.66
N LYS A 180 -7.04 1.40 0.59
CA LYS A 180 -8.17 0.91 1.40
C LYS A 180 -9.17 2.02 1.70
N ASP A 181 -8.68 3.19 2.09
CA ASP A 181 -9.52 4.37 2.35
C ASP A 181 -10.28 4.79 1.08
N ALA A 182 -9.64 4.74 -0.10
CA ALA A 182 -10.30 5.02 -1.37
C ALA A 182 -11.40 4.00 -1.71
N ILE A 183 -11.18 2.71 -1.48
CA ILE A 183 -12.23 1.68 -1.68
C ILE A 183 -13.38 1.90 -0.69
N GLN A 184 -13.05 2.16 0.58
CA GLN A 184 -14.03 2.45 1.62
C GLN A 184 -14.90 3.67 1.25
N GLU A 185 -14.29 4.73 0.74
CA GLU A 185 -14.99 5.93 0.27
C GLU A 185 -16.00 5.62 -0.83
N VAL A 186 -15.64 4.78 -1.80
CA VAL A 186 -16.58 4.33 -2.85
C VAL A 186 -17.78 3.61 -2.23
N MET A 187 -17.53 2.71 -1.28
CA MET A 187 -18.59 1.92 -0.66
C MET A 187 -19.56 2.79 0.14
N VAL A 188 -19.03 3.72 0.95
CA VAL A 188 -19.85 4.61 1.77
C VAL A 188 -20.63 5.60 0.90
N ARG A 189 -19.99 6.24 -0.09
CA ARG A 189 -20.61 7.33 -0.86
C ARG A 189 -21.55 6.88 -1.96
N HIS A 190 -21.31 5.69 -2.53
CA HIS A 190 -22.00 5.26 -3.76
C HIS A 190 -22.72 3.94 -3.63
N ASN A 191 -22.56 3.23 -2.51
CA ASN A 191 -23.14 1.90 -2.32
C ASN A 191 -23.93 1.77 -1.01
N ASP A 192 -24.07 2.87 -0.25
CA ASP A 192 -24.81 2.93 1.02
C ASP A 192 -24.29 1.98 2.11
N TYR A 193 -22.99 1.64 2.06
CA TYR A 193 -22.38 0.81 3.10
C TYR A 193 -22.18 1.64 4.37
N GLU A 194 -22.49 1.03 5.51
CA GLU A 194 -22.08 1.57 6.80
C GLU A 194 -20.54 1.56 6.92
N LEU A 195 -19.98 2.49 7.68
CA LEU A 195 -18.52 2.70 7.73
C LEU A 195 -17.73 1.43 8.08
N GLN A 196 -18.25 0.63 9.02
CA GLN A 196 -17.63 -0.63 9.45
C GLN A 196 -17.70 -1.69 8.34
N GLU A 197 -18.84 -1.82 7.68
CA GLU A 197 -19.03 -2.75 6.56
C GLU A 197 -18.11 -2.37 5.38
N ALA A 198 -18.03 -1.08 5.07
CA ALA A 198 -17.14 -0.55 4.04
C ALA A 198 -15.65 -0.81 4.38
N THR A 199 -15.28 -0.77 5.66
CA THR A 199 -13.92 -1.09 6.12
C THR A 199 -13.58 -2.57 5.86
N ASP A 200 -14.49 -3.47 6.25
CA ASP A 200 -14.31 -4.90 6.07
C ASP A 200 -14.30 -5.28 4.58
N PHE A 201 -15.16 -4.65 3.78
CA PHE A 201 -15.18 -4.80 2.34
C PHE A 201 -13.88 -4.31 1.70
N ALA A 202 -13.40 -3.11 2.06
CA ALA A 202 -12.15 -2.56 1.54
C ALA A 202 -10.94 -3.47 1.84
N ALA A 203 -10.90 -4.12 3.00
CA ALA A 203 -9.87 -5.09 3.33
C ALA A 203 -9.89 -6.31 2.39
N LYS A 204 -11.08 -6.83 2.07
CA LYS A 204 -11.27 -7.95 1.13
C LYS A 204 -10.89 -7.56 -0.31
N ALA A 205 -11.42 -6.44 -0.78
CA ALA A 205 -11.12 -5.91 -2.11
C ALA A 205 -9.63 -5.63 -2.31
N PHE A 206 -8.97 -5.04 -1.30
CA PHE A 206 -7.53 -4.82 -1.33
C PHE A 206 -6.73 -6.13 -1.34
N HIS A 207 -7.22 -7.19 -0.69
CA HIS A 207 -6.59 -8.50 -0.76
C HIS A 207 -6.64 -9.07 -2.18
N VAL A 208 -7.78 -8.95 -2.89
CA VAL A 208 -7.91 -9.33 -4.30
C VAL A 208 -6.92 -8.57 -5.17
N TRP A 209 -6.87 -7.24 -5.02
CA TRP A 209 -5.90 -6.40 -5.73
C TRP A 209 -4.45 -6.84 -5.48
N THR A 210 -4.11 -7.11 -4.22
CA THR A 210 -2.75 -7.54 -3.84
C THR A 210 -2.41 -8.90 -4.46
N GLN A 211 -3.35 -9.84 -4.44
CA GLN A 211 -3.15 -11.16 -5.04
C GLN A 211 -2.94 -11.06 -6.56
N ALA A 212 -3.80 -10.32 -7.26
CA ALA A 212 -3.68 -10.10 -8.69
C ALA A 212 -2.36 -9.41 -9.06
N ARG A 213 -1.88 -8.47 -8.23
CA ARG A 213 -0.56 -7.85 -8.38
C ARG A 213 0.55 -8.90 -8.33
N HIS A 214 0.54 -9.80 -7.35
CA HIS A 214 1.58 -10.85 -7.24
C HIS A 214 1.49 -11.85 -8.40
N ASP A 215 0.28 -12.20 -8.83
CA ASP A 215 0.05 -13.16 -9.92
C ASP A 215 0.46 -12.60 -11.29
N ALA A 216 0.44 -11.29 -11.48
CA ALA A 216 0.87 -10.64 -12.72
C ALA A 216 2.40 -10.57 -12.88
N ILE A 217 3.18 -10.59 -11.79
CA ILE A 217 4.64 -10.38 -11.83
C ILE A 217 5.36 -11.35 -12.78
N PRO A 218 5.11 -12.69 -12.75
CA PRO A 218 5.81 -13.62 -13.63
C PRO A 218 5.65 -13.32 -15.12
N SER A 219 4.51 -12.79 -15.54
CA SER A 219 4.21 -12.44 -16.93
C SER A 219 4.85 -11.12 -17.37
N HIS A 220 5.40 -10.34 -16.43
CA HIS A 220 5.95 -9.01 -16.68
C HIS A 220 7.39 -8.83 -16.18
N PHE A 221 8.11 -9.92 -15.93
CA PHE A 221 9.55 -9.84 -15.69
C PHE A 221 10.27 -9.15 -16.85
N ALA A 222 11.27 -8.34 -16.52
CA ALA A 222 12.16 -7.81 -17.54
C ALA A 222 12.95 -8.95 -18.21
N SER A 223 13.30 -8.75 -19.47
CA SER A 223 14.02 -9.73 -20.27
C SER A 223 15.29 -10.19 -19.56
N SER A 224 15.55 -11.50 -19.60
CA SER A 224 16.75 -12.12 -19.02
C SER A 224 16.91 -12.01 -17.50
N VAL A 225 15.96 -11.43 -16.75
CA VAL A 225 16.05 -11.32 -15.28
C VAL A 225 16.26 -12.68 -14.63
N LEU A 226 15.46 -13.68 -15.01
CA LEU A 226 15.58 -15.03 -14.44
C LEU A 226 16.94 -15.67 -14.76
N SER A 227 17.40 -15.53 -16.00
CA SER A 227 18.72 -16.04 -16.41
C SER A 227 19.86 -15.34 -15.67
N CYS A 228 19.73 -14.02 -15.45
CA CYS A 228 20.72 -13.22 -14.72
C CYS A 228 20.78 -13.64 -13.25
N LEU A 229 19.63 -13.74 -12.58
CA LEU A 229 19.54 -14.19 -11.19
C LEU A 229 20.07 -15.62 -11.02
N GLU A 230 19.81 -16.51 -11.98
CA GLU A 230 20.38 -17.86 -11.97
C GLU A 230 21.91 -17.84 -12.16
N GLY A 231 22.43 -16.99 -13.04
CA GLY A 231 23.87 -16.78 -13.22
C GLY A 231 24.55 -16.32 -11.92
N ILE A 232 23.98 -15.31 -11.26
CA ILE A 232 24.49 -14.79 -9.98
C ILE A 232 24.44 -15.87 -8.91
N ARG A 233 23.37 -16.67 -8.86
CA ARG A 233 23.23 -17.78 -7.90
C ARG A 233 24.30 -18.85 -8.06
N LYS A 234 24.80 -19.05 -9.28
CA LYS A 234 25.88 -20.00 -9.59
C LYS A 234 27.28 -19.47 -9.24
N LEU A 235 27.42 -18.16 -8.97
CA LEU A 235 28.71 -17.58 -8.58
C LEU A 235 29.17 -18.11 -7.23
N GLN A 236 30.44 -18.49 -7.17
CA GLN A 236 31.12 -18.84 -5.94
C GLN A 236 32.07 -17.71 -5.53
N ARG A 237 32.13 -17.47 -4.23
CA ARG A 237 33.07 -16.56 -3.61
C ARG A 237 34.46 -17.20 -3.52
N LEU A 238 35.49 -16.38 -3.29
CA LEU A 238 36.86 -16.87 -3.08
C LEU A 238 37.00 -17.89 -1.94
N ASP A 239 36.16 -17.79 -0.91
CA ASP A 239 36.09 -18.71 0.23
C ASP A 239 35.23 -19.96 -0.01
N GLY A 240 34.73 -20.14 -1.24
CA GLY A 240 33.88 -21.27 -1.63
C GLY A 240 32.41 -21.14 -1.26
N GLN A 241 31.99 -20.04 -0.61
CA GLN A 241 30.57 -19.80 -0.31
C GLN A 241 29.83 -19.23 -1.53
N SER A 242 28.51 -19.45 -1.62
CA SER A 242 27.69 -18.78 -2.64
C SER A 242 27.55 -17.28 -2.37
N VAL A 243 27.38 -16.51 -3.44
CA VAL A 243 26.95 -15.10 -3.33
C VAL A 243 25.52 -15.05 -2.79
N LEU A 244 25.28 -14.18 -1.81
CA LEU A 244 23.94 -13.95 -1.27
C LEU A 244 23.16 -12.99 -2.17
N ILE A 245 21.90 -13.32 -2.43
CA ILE A 245 20.98 -12.46 -3.20
C ILE A 245 19.90 -11.96 -2.24
N GLY A 246 19.69 -10.65 -2.21
CA GLY A 246 18.66 -10.00 -1.39
C GLY A 246 17.82 -9.03 -2.21
N ALA A 247 16.72 -8.59 -1.61
CA ALA A 247 15.86 -7.56 -2.14
C ALA A 247 15.66 -6.45 -1.11
N ILE A 248 15.67 -5.19 -1.56
CA ILE A 248 15.35 -4.01 -0.78
C ILE A 248 14.29 -3.26 -1.57
N THR A 249 13.12 -3.03 -0.99
CA THR A 249 12.01 -2.36 -1.67
C THR A 249 11.26 -1.46 -0.70
N ASP A 250 10.80 -0.32 -1.21
CA ASP A 250 9.88 0.58 -0.51
C ASP A 250 8.41 0.14 -0.68
N GLY A 251 8.14 -0.79 -1.59
CA GLY A 251 6.81 -1.30 -1.92
C GLY A 251 6.34 -2.43 -1.01
N ASN A 252 5.08 -2.86 -1.22
CA ASN A 252 4.48 -4.00 -0.51
C ASN A 252 4.68 -5.35 -1.25
N SER A 253 5.63 -5.41 -2.17
CA SER A 253 5.99 -6.62 -2.91
C SER A 253 6.58 -7.66 -1.95
N ASP A 254 6.04 -8.88 -1.97
CA ASP A 254 6.66 -10.01 -1.30
C ASP A 254 7.19 -10.97 -2.36
N PRO A 255 8.50 -10.96 -2.65
CA PRO A 255 9.07 -11.80 -3.69
C PRO A 255 8.92 -13.31 -3.41
N ARG A 256 8.59 -13.72 -2.18
CA ARG A 256 8.30 -15.13 -1.84
C ARG A 256 6.95 -15.61 -2.39
N ARG A 257 6.08 -14.69 -2.78
CA ARG A 257 4.75 -15.00 -3.35
C ARG A 257 4.76 -15.09 -4.87
N VAL A 258 5.85 -14.67 -5.51
CA VAL A 258 6.05 -14.79 -6.95
C VAL A 258 6.47 -16.22 -7.25
N LYS A 259 5.70 -16.92 -8.09
CA LYS A 259 5.88 -18.35 -8.42
C LYS A 259 6.27 -18.54 -9.87
#